data_AF-A0AAD4MAJ7-F1
#
_entry.id   AF-A0AAD4MAJ7-F1
#
_cell.length_a   1.000
_cell.length_b   1.000
_cell.length_c   1.000
_cell.angle_alpha   90.00
_cell.angle_beta   90.00
_cell.angle_gamma   90.00
#
_symmetry.space_group_name_H-M   'P 1'
#
loop_
_entity.id
_entity.type
_entity.pdbx_description
1 polymer ?
#
loop_
_entity_poly.entity_id
_entity_poly.type
_entity_poly.pdbx_seq_one_letter_code
_entity_poly.pdbx_strand_id
1 'polypeptide(L)'
;MGLCIGLYLSITLLPIFRHDSPYYTPLTTVAWFCATGISWFVLRTLKSVASELHGRKLVSLDSWYKISVIENQQNKRFFRGFTKETEDSALRLSSDIDVRGLSWTFDSLEEDHELEQFLAGIPGFLSSHEVTDPTNVLEEVINHVPGMAYTVFLFIERTFSSGLVSEAIQERRKHVYMKALDLVTALLPVTFYQALHFWDSDPNPTANIFGSLDFWLLAEAHSTDDDPDVALSAKCMAAAITTYVQERDQRWFHIVMRQLSVSEDTLHVYLAHGDSVFFANLIHIVECLTPPHNNTDHVLSLDGLIRHTLRIARNFDVVGTLPELQNRFCTLWNQIVLMTHDQQFSEVERRYARGILRVIRTVYISLHDGTDSEPIAFSASTQSLDPVLWDESSILFALSWPIITHLPSRTRSQIFPMWVTRSRYQAIPNLSCPRSR
;
A
#
# COMPACT_ATOMS: atom_id res chain seq x y z
N MET A 1 61.12 -17.30 3.68
CA MET A 1 60.77 -17.20 2.24
C MET A 1 59.34 -17.62 1.96
N GLY A 2 58.91 -18.86 2.26
CA GLY A 2 57.54 -19.32 1.96
C GLY A 2 56.42 -18.47 2.56
N LEU A 3 56.55 -18.05 3.83
CA LEU A 3 55.56 -17.21 4.50
C LEU A 3 55.40 -15.82 3.84
N CYS A 4 56.50 -15.20 3.42
CA CYS A 4 56.46 -13.89 2.73
C CYS A 4 55.81 -13.99 1.34
N ILE A 5 56.08 -15.07 0.61
CA ILE A 5 55.46 -15.34 -0.69
C ILE A 5 53.96 -15.58 -0.53
N GLY A 6 53.57 -16.37 0.47
CA GLY A 6 52.17 -16.62 0.81
C GLY A 6 51.42 -15.33 1.12
N LEU A 7 51.95 -14.49 2.02
CA LEU A 7 51.35 -13.19 2.35
C LEU A 7 51.24 -12.28 1.13
N TYR A 8 52.28 -12.21 0.30
CA TYR A 8 52.27 -11.39 -0.91
C TYR A 8 51.19 -11.85 -1.91
N LEU A 9 51.02 -13.16 -2.10
CA LEU A 9 49.96 -13.72 -2.94
C LEU A 9 48.58 -13.46 -2.34
N SER A 10 48.40 -13.62 -1.02
CA SER A 10 47.15 -13.30 -0.33
C SER A 10 46.76 -11.83 -0.51
N ILE A 11 47.70 -10.90 -0.32
CA ILE A 11 47.49 -9.46 -0.52
C ILE A 11 47.18 -9.15 -2.00
N THR A 12 47.84 -9.84 -2.93
CA THR A 12 47.60 -9.65 -4.38
C THR A 12 46.22 -10.14 -4.82
N LEU A 13 45.72 -11.23 -4.24
CA LEU A 13 44.42 -11.82 -4.58
C LEU A 13 43.25 -11.19 -3.80
N LEU A 14 43.51 -10.56 -2.65
CA LEU A 14 42.46 -9.98 -1.81
C LEU A 14 41.54 -9.00 -2.56
N PRO A 15 42.03 -8.09 -3.42
CA PRO A 15 41.18 -7.17 -4.20
C PRO A 15 40.23 -7.86 -5.20
N ILE A 16 40.53 -9.11 -5.58
CA ILE A 16 39.70 -9.89 -6.50
C ILE A 16 38.46 -10.43 -5.76
N PHE A 17 38.61 -10.79 -4.48
CA PHE A 17 37.53 -11.32 -3.65
C PHE A 17 36.82 -10.25 -2.82
N ARG A 18 37.51 -9.16 -2.50
CA ARG A 18 37.00 -8.00 -1.76
C ARG A 18 37.47 -6.75 -2.49
N HIS A 19 36.61 -6.18 -3.32
CA HIS A 19 36.97 -5.01 -4.15
C HIS A 19 37.37 -3.77 -3.33
N ASP A 20 37.09 -3.80 -2.02
CA ASP A 20 37.28 -2.68 -1.07
C ASP A 20 38.55 -2.84 -0.25
N SER A 21 39.35 -3.84 -0.61
CA SER A 21 40.66 -4.06 -0.04
C SER A 21 41.54 -2.84 -0.36
N PRO A 22 42.11 -2.14 0.66
CA PRO A 22 43.00 -1.01 0.44
C PRO A 22 44.35 -1.43 -0.15
N TYR A 23 44.60 -2.73 -0.27
CA TYR A 23 45.84 -3.28 -0.76
C TYR A 23 45.87 -3.36 -2.27
N TYR A 24 46.91 -2.80 -2.89
CA TYR A 24 47.18 -2.92 -4.32
C TYR A 24 48.63 -3.33 -4.54
N THR A 25 48.86 -4.41 -5.29
CA THR A 25 50.20 -4.82 -5.71
C THR A 25 50.34 -4.69 -7.23
N PRO A 26 51.56 -4.53 -7.77
CA PRO A 26 51.77 -4.51 -9.22
C PRO A 26 51.24 -5.77 -9.94
N LEU A 27 51.10 -6.90 -9.23
CA LEU A 27 50.56 -8.14 -9.77
C LEU A 27 49.02 -8.21 -9.70
N THR A 28 48.35 -7.33 -8.95
CA THR A 28 46.88 -7.35 -8.79
C THR A 28 46.18 -7.16 -10.13
N THR A 29 46.65 -6.27 -11.01
CA THR A 29 46.07 -6.07 -12.35
C THR A 29 46.21 -7.31 -13.22
N VAL A 30 47.37 -7.98 -13.17
CA VAL A 30 47.62 -9.21 -13.93
C VAL A 30 46.74 -10.34 -13.40
N ALA A 31 46.67 -10.50 -12.08
CA ALA A 31 45.82 -11.49 -11.43
C ALA A 31 44.33 -11.25 -11.74
N TRP A 32 43.88 -9.99 -11.74
CA TRP A 32 42.53 -9.60 -12.17
C TRP A 32 42.25 -9.98 -13.62
N PHE A 33 43.15 -9.62 -14.54
CA PHE A 33 43.01 -9.94 -15.96
C PHE A 33 42.95 -11.44 -16.20
N CYS A 34 43.79 -12.22 -15.50
CA CYS A 34 43.74 -13.67 -15.55
C CYS A 34 42.42 -14.21 -14.99
N ALA A 35 41.99 -13.76 -13.81
CA ALA A 35 40.77 -14.25 -13.17
C ALA A 35 39.51 -13.93 -13.99
N THR A 36 39.35 -12.67 -14.40
CA THR A 36 38.21 -12.22 -15.23
C THR A 36 38.26 -12.82 -16.64
N GLY A 37 39.45 -12.93 -17.24
CA GLY A 37 39.63 -13.56 -18.55
C GLY A 37 39.29 -15.05 -18.54
N ILE A 38 39.72 -15.80 -17.51
CA ILE A 38 39.36 -17.21 -17.33
C ILE A 38 37.85 -17.34 -17.11
N SER A 39 37.25 -16.52 -16.24
CA SER A 39 35.81 -16.54 -15.97
C SER A 39 34.99 -16.26 -17.23
N TRP A 40 35.38 -15.24 -18.00
CA TRP A 40 34.75 -14.89 -19.26
C TRP A 40 34.86 -16.03 -20.28
N PHE A 41 36.04 -16.64 -20.42
CA PHE A 41 36.24 -17.78 -21.31
C PHE A 41 35.35 -18.97 -20.92
N VAL A 42 35.26 -19.29 -19.62
CA VAL A 42 34.37 -20.35 -19.09
C VAL A 42 32.89 -20.03 -19.36
N LEU A 43 32.45 -18.79 -19.13
CA LEU A 43 31.06 -18.40 -19.41
C LEU A 43 30.73 -18.47 -20.90
N ARG A 44 31.69 -18.11 -21.76
CA ARG A 44 31.54 -18.21 -23.22
C ARG A 44 31.44 -19.65 -23.69
N THR A 45 32.25 -20.56 -23.13
CA THR A 45 32.14 -22.00 -23.45
C THR A 45 30.82 -22.57 -22.94
N LEU A 46 30.41 -22.24 -21.70
CA LEU A 46 29.11 -22.63 -21.14
C LEU A 46 27.94 -22.14 -21.98
N LYS A 47 27.98 -20.89 -22.46
CA LYS A 47 26.96 -20.34 -23.35
C LYS A 47 26.91 -21.07 -24.69
N SER A 48 28.07 -21.40 -25.28
CA SER A 48 28.14 -22.17 -26.52
C SER A 48 27.50 -23.55 -26.35
N VAL A 49 27.83 -24.25 -25.26
CA VAL A 49 27.24 -25.56 -24.93
C VAL A 49 25.74 -25.43 -24.66
N ALA A 50 25.33 -24.44 -23.87
CA ALA A 50 23.93 -24.17 -23.58
C ALA A 50 23.13 -23.84 -24.85
N SER A 51 23.71 -23.12 -25.81
CA SER A 51 23.10 -22.82 -27.10
C SER A 51 22.88 -24.08 -27.94
N GLU A 52 23.86 -24.98 -27.97
CA GLU A 52 23.73 -26.25 -28.69
C GLU A 52 22.68 -27.16 -28.03
N LEU A 53 22.70 -27.26 -26.70
CA LEU A 53 21.71 -28.02 -25.93
C LEU A 53 20.31 -27.42 -26.03
N HIS A 54 20.18 -26.10 -26.09
CA HIS A 54 18.92 -25.42 -26.31
C HIS A 54 18.32 -25.74 -27.69
N GLY A 55 19.15 -25.76 -28.74
CA GLY A 55 18.73 -26.24 -30.07
C GLY A 55 18.23 -27.70 -30.06
N ARG A 56 18.71 -28.51 -29.12
CA ARG A 56 18.24 -29.88 -28.84
C ARG A 56 17.09 -29.96 -27.82
N LYS A 57 16.57 -28.82 -27.34
CA LYS A 57 15.52 -28.70 -26.30
C LYS A 57 15.89 -29.32 -24.93
N LEU A 58 17.18 -29.42 -24.61
CA LEU A 58 17.67 -29.97 -23.33
C LEU A 58 17.88 -28.90 -22.23
N VAL A 59 17.88 -27.62 -22.59
CA VAL A 59 18.06 -26.48 -21.67
C VAL A 59 16.92 -25.48 -21.88
N SER A 60 16.35 -24.97 -20.79
CA SER A 60 15.29 -23.97 -20.82
C SER A 60 15.79 -22.63 -21.38
N LEU A 61 14.88 -21.88 -22.00
CA LEU A 61 15.17 -20.53 -22.51
C LEU A 61 15.65 -19.59 -21.39
N ASP A 62 15.08 -19.71 -20.19
CA ASP A 62 15.44 -18.92 -19.00
C ASP A 62 16.91 -19.14 -18.58
N SER A 63 17.36 -20.40 -18.52
CA SER A 63 18.76 -20.72 -18.17
C SER A 63 19.74 -20.17 -19.21
N TRP A 64 19.41 -20.26 -20.50
CA TRP A 64 20.24 -19.68 -21.57
C TRP A 64 20.30 -18.14 -21.46
N TYR A 65 19.15 -17.50 -21.22
CA TYR A 65 19.08 -16.05 -21.03
C TYR A 65 19.92 -15.60 -19.82
N LYS A 66 19.79 -16.26 -18.67
CA LYS A 66 20.61 -15.98 -17.47
C LYS A 66 22.11 -16.07 -17.74
N ILE A 67 22.58 -17.12 -18.43
CA ILE A 67 23.99 -17.25 -18.81
C ILE A 67 24.42 -16.09 -19.71
N SER A 68 23.57 -15.68 -20.66
CA SER A 68 23.87 -14.56 -21.57
C SER A 68 23.98 -13.20 -20.84
N VAL A 69 23.14 -12.97 -19.82
CA VAL A 69 23.20 -11.77 -18.98
C VAL A 69 24.49 -11.74 -18.17
N ILE A 70 24.88 -12.87 -17.56
CA ILE A 70 26.11 -12.98 -16.76
C ILE A 70 27.35 -12.82 -17.64
N GLU A 71 27.40 -13.43 -18.83
CA GLU A 71 28.51 -13.26 -19.79
C GLU A 71 28.65 -11.79 -20.20
N ASN A 72 27.54 -11.12 -20.52
CA ASN A 72 27.57 -9.70 -20.88
C ASN A 72 28.08 -8.82 -19.73
N GLN A 73 27.68 -9.10 -18.49
CA GLN A 73 28.19 -8.41 -17.31
C GLN A 73 29.70 -8.64 -17.13
N GLN A 74 30.18 -9.88 -17.26
CA GLN A 74 31.60 -10.21 -17.13
C GLN A 74 32.44 -9.65 -18.27
N ASN A 75 31.89 -9.63 -19.49
CA ASN A 75 32.53 -9.00 -20.64
C ASN A 75 32.74 -7.51 -20.42
N LYS A 76 31.73 -6.81 -19.89
CA LYS A 76 31.85 -5.41 -19.48
C LYS A 76 32.95 -5.22 -18.44
N ARG A 77 32.99 -6.06 -17.39
CA ARG A 77 34.04 -6.01 -16.35
C ARG A 77 35.44 -6.22 -16.91
N PHE A 78 35.61 -7.21 -17.77
CA PHE A 78 36.90 -7.54 -18.40
C PHE A 78 37.43 -6.36 -19.23
N PHE A 79 36.60 -5.77 -20.09
CA PHE A 79 37.01 -4.65 -20.94
C PHE A 79 37.13 -3.31 -20.19
N ARG A 80 36.42 -3.15 -19.08
CA ARG A 80 36.47 -1.93 -18.26
C ARG A 80 37.77 -1.81 -17.47
N GLY A 81 38.41 -2.93 -17.16
CA GLY A 81 39.71 -2.99 -16.46
C GLY A 81 39.59 -2.87 -14.95
N PHE A 82 40.65 -3.29 -14.23
CA PHE A 82 40.65 -3.35 -12.76
C PHE A 82 40.37 -1.98 -12.12
N THR A 83 41.13 -0.95 -12.49
CA THR A 83 41.04 0.38 -11.86
C THR A 83 39.62 0.95 -11.87
N LYS A 84 38.94 0.87 -13.01
CA LYS A 84 37.59 1.41 -13.14
C LYS A 84 36.53 0.54 -12.45
N GLU A 85 36.73 -0.77 -12.37
CA GLU A 85 35.87 -1.62 -11.53
C GLU A 85 36.11 -1.34 -10.03
N THR A 86 37.35 -1.10 -9.61
CA THR A 86 37.67 -0.69 -8.23
C THR A 86 37.08 0.68 -7.90
N GLU A 87 37.15 1.65 -8.80
CA GLU A 87 36.50 2.96 -8.66
C GLU A 87 34.98 2.80 -8.55
N ASP A 88 34.35 2.05 -9.46
CA ASP A 88 32.91 1.80 -9.42
C ASP A 88 32.49 1.00 -8.18
N SER A 89 33.33 0.07 -7.70
CA SER A 89 33.12 -0.64 -6.43
C SER A 89 33.24 0.31 -5.26
N ALA A 90 34.27 1.17 -5.20
CA ALA A 90 34.42 2.16 -4.14
C ALA A 90 33.24 3.15 -4.09
N LEU A 91 32.73 3.58 -5.26
CA LEU A 91 31.53 4.41 -5.37
C LEU A 91 30.26 3.67 -4.95
N ARG A 92 30.10 2.39 -5.30
CA ARG A 92 28.97 1.59 -4.80
C ARG A 92 29.07 1.31 -3.31
N LEU A 93 30.29 1.18 -2.80
CA LEU A 93 30.49 1.02 -1.38
C LEU A 93 30.19 2.28 -0.60
N SER A 94 30.28 3.48 -1.19
CA SER A 94 29.90 4.67 -0.45
C SER A 94 28.43 4.56 -0.01
N SER A 95 27.51 4.25 -0.93
CA SER A 95 26.10 4.07 -0.57
C SER A 95 25.87 2.86 0.35
N ASP A 96 26.54 1.74 0.11
CA ASP A 96 26.40 0.52 0.93
C ASP A 96 26.98 0.70 2.36
N ILE A 97 28.02 1.53 2.50
CA ILE A 97 28.57 1.97 3.79
C ILE A 97 27.58 2.93 4.47
N ASP A 98 26.98 3.86 3.73
CA ASP A 98 25.99 4.79 4.27
C ASP A 98 24.75 4.05 4.78
N VAL A 99 24.23 3.09 4.01
CA VAL A 99 23.13 2.19 4.41
C VAL A 99 23.50 1.46 5.69
N ARG A 100 24.64 0.75 5.72
CA ARG A 100 25.08 0.02 6.92
C ARG A 100 25.30 0.92 8.12
N GLY A 101 25.88 2.10 7.91
CA GLY A 101 26.13 3.09 8.95
C GLY A 101 24.83 3.60 9.55
N LEU A 102 23.84 3.92 8.70
CA LEU A 102 22.54 4.38 9.13
C LEU A 102 21.74 3.26 9.82
N SER A 103 21.75 2.03 9.28
CA SER A 103 21.15 0.86 9.93
C SER A 103 21.74 0.61 11.30
N TRP A 104 23.07 0.61 11.42
CA TRP A 104 23.73 0.41 12.72
C TRP A 104 23.43 1.55 13.69
N THR A 105 23.41 2.79 13.21
CA THR A 105 23.03 3.95 14.02
C THR A 105 21.61 3.76 14.55
N PHE A 106 20.67 3.36 13.69
CA PHE A 106 19.29 3.10 14.07
C PHE A 106 19.14 1.96 15.09
N ASP A 107 19.82 0.83 14.87
CA ASP A 107 19.80 -0.32 15.76
C ASP A 107 20.39 -0.02 17.15
N SER A 108 21.22 1.03 17.25
CA SER A 108 21.81 1.49 18.51
C SER A 108 20.93 2.47 19.30
N LEU A 109 19.79 2.91 18.75
CA LEU A 109 18.88 3.83 19.42
C LEU A 109 18.04 3.07 20.45
N GLU A 110 18.33 3.27 21.73
CA GLU A 110 17.60 2.62 22.83
C GLU A 110 16.55 3.54 23.45
N GLU A 111 16.75 4.86 23.34
CA GLU A 111 15.89 5.85 23.99
C GLU A 111 15.09 6.72 22.99
N ASP A 112 13.90 7.14 23.43
CA ASP A 112 13.01 7.98 22.62
C ASP A 112 13.65 9.31 22.18
N HIS A 113 14.53 9.87 23.01
CA HIS A 113 15.18 11.13 22.69
C HIS A 113 16.26 10.98 21.61
N GLU A 114 16.89 9.79 21.52
CA GLU A 114 17.85 9.45 20.47
C GLU A 114 17.14 9.24 19.14
N LEU A 115 16.00 8.53 19.18
CA LEU A 115 15.14 8.37 18.01
C LEU A 115 14.56 9.69 17.52
N GLU A 116 14.15 10.58 18.43
CA GLU A 116 13.76 11.94 18.08
C GLU A 116 14.89 12.69 17.36
N GLN A 117 16.13 12.62 17.85
CA GLN A 117 17.30 13.25 17.22
C GLN A 117 17.61 12.64 15.85
N PHE A 118 17.52 11.32 15.73
CA PHE A 118 17.70 10.62 14.47
C PHE A 118 16.69 11.09 13.41
N LEU A 119 15.39 11.10 13.77
CA LEU A 119 14.32 11.57 12.87
C LEU A 119 14.49 13.07 12.52
N ALA A 120 14.91 13.89 13.49
CA ALA A 120 15.19 15.31 13.26
C ALA A 120 16.39 15.54 12.32
N GLY A 121 17.30 14.57 12.21
CA GLY A 121 18.45 14.60 11.31
C GLY A 121 18.13 14.28 9.85
N ILE A 122 17.02 13.59 9.57
CA ILE A 122 16.63 13.16 8.21
C ILE A 122 16.61 14.30 7.19
N PRO A 123 16.00 15.48 7.45
CA PRO A 123 16.04 16.59 6.48
C PRO A 123 17.46 17.05 6.14
N GLY A 124 18.36 17.05 7.14
CA GLY A 124 19.76 17.40 6.95
C GLY A 124 20.51 16.34 6.14
N PHE A 125 20.22 15.07 6.40
CA PHE A 125 20.76 13.94 5.64
C PHE A 125 20.35 13.98 4.16
N LEU A 126 19.06 14.20 3.89
CA LEU A 126 18.53 14.34 2.53
C LEU A 126 19.10 15.54 1.76
N SER A 127 19.50 16.59 2.48
CA SER A 127 20.12 17.78 1.89
C SER A 127 21.65 17.67 1.78
N SER A 128 22.24 16.57 2.26
CA SER A 128 23.69 16.39 2.27
C SER A 128 24.22 16.16 0.87
N HIS A 129 25.29 16.86 0.52
CA HIS A 129 26.03 16.65 -0.74
C HIS A 129 27.10 15.56 -0.61
N GLU A 130 27.36 15.09 0.61
CA GLU A 130 28.37 14.06 0.91
C GLU A 130 27.83 12.64 0.65
N VAL A 131 26.50 12.46 0.62
CA VAL A 131 25.84 11.18 0.39
C VAL A 131 25.32 11.15 -1.04
N THR A 132 25.69 10.10 -1.78
CA THR A 132 25.17 9.91 -3.14
C THR A 132 23.77 9.30 -3.02
N ASP A 133 22.75 10.05 -3.47
CA ASP A 133 21.35 9.63 -3.44
C ASP A 133 20.85 9.25 -2.03
N PRO A 134 20.76 10.23 -1.11
CA PRO A 134 20.36 9.98 0.28
C PRO A 134 18.93 9.42 0.38
N THR A 135 18.05 9.69 -0.58
CA THR A 135 16.70 9.12 -0.62
C THR A 135 16.76 7.61 -0.79
N ASN A 136 17.49 7.11 -1.81
CA ASN A 136 17.64 5.68 -2.01
C ASN A 136 18.33 4.99 -0.82
N VAL A 137 19.30 5.64 -0.17
CA VAL A 137 19.93 5.10 1.05
C VAL A 137 18.90 4.92 2.18
N LEU A 138 18.03 5.91 2.41
CA LEU A 138 16.98 5.82 3.43
C LEU A 138 15.96 4.74 3.09
N GLU A 139 15.50 4.67 1.84
CA GLU A 139 14.58 3.62 1.39
C GLU A 139 15.19 2.23 1.57
N GLU A 140 16.47 2.07 1.23
CA GLU A 140 17.19 0.83 1.40
C GLU A 140 17.30 0.44 2.88
N VAL A 141 17.57 1.39 3.78
CA VAL A 141 17.59 1.15 5.23
C VAL A 141 16.22 0.74 5.76
N ILE A 142 15.15 1.41 5.33
CA ILE A 142 13.77 1.08 5.73
C ILE A 142 13.41 -0.35 5.31
N ASN A 143 13.83 -0.75 4.11
CA ASN A 143 13.58 -2.08 3.57
C ASN A 143 14.47 -3.16 4.21
N HIS A 144 15.70 -2.83 4.62
CA HIS A 144 16.67 -3.77 5.17
C HIS A 144 16.62 -3.93 6.68
N VAL A 145 16.21 -2.91 7.44
CA VAL A 145 16.14 -2.93 8.90
C VAL A 145 14.73 -3.34 9.31
N PRO A 146 14.49 -4.63 9.62
CA PRO A 146 13.16 -5.13 9.90
C PRO A 146 12.66 -4.46 11.17
N GLY A 147 11.54 -3.74 11.07
CA GLY A 147 10.94 -3.07 12.21
C GLY A 147 11.34 -1.61 12.39
N MET A 148 12.14 -0.99 11.50
CA MET A 148 12.41 0.45 11.58
C MET A 148 11.11 1.27 11.64
N ALA A 149 10.23 1.06 10.66
CA ALA A 149 8.93 1.73 10.63
C ALA A 149 8.05 1.38 11.84
N TYR A 150 8.16 0.16 12.38
CA TYR A 150 7.44 -0.26 13.58
C TYR A 150 7.96 0.45 14.85
N THR A 151 9.27 0.56 15.00
CA THR A 151 9.91 1.31 16.09
C THR A 151 9.57 2.79 16.03
N VAL A 152 9.56 3.37 14.82
CA VAL A 152 9.13 4.75 14.58
C VAL A 152 7.64 4.93 14.93
N PHE A 153 6.78 3.98 14.54
CA PHE A 153 5.37 3.95 14.95
C PHE A 153 5.21 3.88 16.48
N LEU A 154 5.92 2.97 17.16
CA LEU A 154 5.88 2.80 18.61
C LEU A 154 6.39 4.01 19.37
N PHE A 155 7.38 4.73 18.83
CA PHE A 155 7.83 5.99 19.41
C PHE A 155 6.73 7.04 19.44
N ILE A 156 5.94 7.10 18.37
CA ILE A 156 4.81 8.01 18.30
C ILE A 156 3.72 7.56 19.24
N GLU A 157 3.30 6.30 19.17
CA GLU A 157 2.32 5.73 20.09
C GLU A 157 2.68 6.04 21.56
N ARG A 158 3.90 5.70 22.02
CA ARG A 158 4.35 5.98 23.39
C ARG A 158 4.36 7.47 23.76
N THR A 159 4.71 8.34 22.81
CA THR A 159 4.75 9.79 23.03
C THR A 159 3.35 10.34 23.33
N PHE A 160 2.29 9.82 22.70
CA PHE A 160 0.92 10.31 22.87
C PHE A 160 0.09 9.48 23.87
N SER A 161 0.43 8.21 24.12
CA SER A 161 -0.28 7.32 25.05
C SER A 161 0.11 7.52 26.51
N SER A 162 1.38 7.84 26.79
CA SER A 162 1.89 7.68 28.15
C SER A 162 1.35 8.71 29.15
N GLY A 163 0.89 9.89 28.70
CA GLY A 163 0.59 11.02 29.59
C GLY A 163 1.79 11.50 30.43
N LEU A 164 2.95 10.85 30.30
CA LEU A 164 4.20 11.12 31.02
C LEU A 164 4.99 12.25 30.36
N VAL A 165 4.76 12.48 29.07
CA VAL A 165 5.43 13.49 28.27
C VAL A 165 4.63 14.80 28.33
N SER A 166 5.27 15.91 28.65
CA SER A 166 4.62 17.23 28.63
C SER A 166 4.13 17.59 27.22
N GLU A 167 3.02 18.32 27.12
CA GLU A 167 2.42 18.76 25.84
C GLU A 167 3.44 19.43 24.90
N ALA A 168 4.33 20.27 25.43
CA ALA A 168 5.38 20.91 24.63
C ALA A 168 6.36 19.92 23.97
N ILE A 169 6.67 18.81 24.64
CA ILE A 169 7.52 17.73 24.08
C ILE A 169 6.71 16.90 23.09
N GLN A 170 5.43 16.62 23.37
CA GLN A 170 4.55 15.90 22.46
C GLN A 170 4.43 16.63 21.11
N GLU A 171 4.15 17.94 21.14
CA GLU A 171 4.06 18.77 19.93
C GLU A 171 5.39 18.84 19.17
N ARG A 172 6.52 18.94 19.89
CA ARG A 172 7.85 18.91 19.25
C ARG A 172 8.11 17.58 18.54
N ARG A 173 7.88 16.46 19.21
CA ARG A 173 8.08 15.11 18.65
C ARG A 173 7.14 14.83 17.48
N LYS A 174 5.87 15.27 17.58
CA LYS A 174 4.90 15.25 16.48
C LYS A 174 5.48 15.97 15.26
N HIS A 175 5.94 17.21 15.43
CA HIS A 175 6.47 17.99 14.32
C HIS A 175 7.67 17.32 13.65
N VAL A 176 8.63 16.82 14.45
CA VAL A 176 9.82 16.11 13.94
C VAL A 176 9.42 14.90 13.10
N TYR A 177 8.49 14.11 13.61
CA TYR A 177 8.04 12.90 12.95
C TYR A 177 7.22 13.16 11.69
N MET A 178 6.27 14.10 11.73
CA MET A 178 5.48 14.47 10.56
C MET A 178 6.37 14.97 9.43
N LYS A 179 7.41 15.74 9.77
CA LYS A 179 8.42 16.20 8.80
C LYS A 179 9.25 15.04 8.24
N ALA A 180 9.59 14.05 9.06
CA ALA A 180 10.32 12.87 8.59
C ALA A 180 9.47 12.02 7.64
N LEU A 181 8.19 11.78 7.96
CA LEU A 181 7.26 11.06 7.09
C LEU A 181 7.01 11.78 5.76
N ASP A 182 6.86 13.10 5.79
CA ASP A 182 6.63 13.91 4.58
C ASP A 182 7.81 13.86 3.61
N LEU A 183 9.03 13.76 4.15
CA LEU A 183 10.26 13.70 3.35
C LEU A 183 10.66 12.28 2.93
N VAL A 184 10.20 11.26 3.65
CA VAL A 184 10.56 9.86 3.42
C VAL A 184 9.29 9.06 3.17
N THR A 185 8.74 9.23 1.96
CA THR A 185 7.45 8.66 1.54
C THR A 185 7.41 7.13 1.68
N ALA A 186 8.55 6.44 1.56
CA ALA A 186 8.65 5.00 1.81
C ALA A 186 8.29 4.58 3.25
N LEU A 187 8.35 5.48 4.24
CA LEU A 187 7.85 5.21 5.59
C LEU A 187 6.33 5.23 5.66
N LEU A 188 5.63 5.92 4.75
CA LEU A 188 4.18 6.16 4.84
C LEU A 188 3.38 4.85 4.77
N PRO A 189 3.53 3.98 3.74
CA PRO A 189 2.73 2.75 3.65
C PRO A 189 2.88 1.85 4.87
N VAL A 190 4.12 1.67 5.34
CA VAL A 190 4.41 0.81 6.49
C VAL A 190 3.87 1.43 7.77
N THR A 191 4.05 2.74 7.96
CA THR A 191 3.51 3.46 9.12
C THR A 191 1.99 3.41 9.16
N PHE A 192 1.32 3.69 8.04
CA PHE A 192 -0.13 3.63 7.94
C PHE A 192 -0.62 2.20 8.19
N TYR A 193 0.06 1.19 7.65
CA TYR A 193 -0.26 -0.20 7.93
C TYR A 193 -0.22 -0.51 9.43
N GLN A 194 0.83 -0.11 10.14
CA GLN A 194 0.95 -0.33 11.58
C GLN A 194 -0.15 0.42 12.36
N ALA A 195 -0.46 1.66 11.97
CA ALA A 195 -1.51 2.45 12.58
C ALA A 195 -2.89 1.80 12.42
N LEU A 196 -3.24 1.38 11.20
CA LEU A 196 -4.51 0.72 10.93
C LEU A 196 -4.60 -0.66 11.58
N HIS A 197 -3.51 -1.42 11.59
CA HIS A 197 -3.46 -2.71 12.28
C HIS A 197 -3.69 -2.56 13.78
N PHE A 198 -3.09 -1.54 14.40
CA PHE A 198 -3.28 -1.21 15.80
C PHE A 198 -4.74 -0.85 16.10
N TRP A 199 -5.36 0.01 15.27
CA TRP A 199 -6.78 0.38 15.39
C TRP A 199 -7.76 -0.78 15.21
N ASP A 200 -7.48 -1.72 14.31
CA ASP A 200 -8.31 -2.93 14.15
C ASP A 200 -8.20 -3.87 15.36
N SER A 201 -7.10 -3.79 16.10
CA SER A 201 -6.79 -4.69 17.22
C SER A 201 -7.28 -4.19 18.58
N ASP A 202 -7.33 -2.87 18.79
CA ASP A 202 -7.78 -2.25 20.05
C ASP A 202 -9.11 -1.50 19.83
N PRO A 203 -10.21 -1.90 20.49
CA PRO A 203 -11.50 -1.20 20.37
C PRO A 203 -11.54 0.16 21.06
N ASN A 204 -10.58 0.48 21.95
CA ASN A 204 -10.49 1.75 22.66
C ASN A 204 -9.05 2.30 22.65
N PRO A 205 -8.46 2.62 21.49
CA PRO A 205 -7.09 3.08 21.43
C PRO A 205 -7.01 4.43 22.17
N THR A 206 -6.28 4.39 23.29
CA THR A 206 -6.22 5.48 24.28
C THR A 206 -5.38 6.67 23.82
N ALA A 207 -4.67 6.57 22.68
CA ALA A 207 -3.93 7.66 22.07
C ALA A 207 -4.29 7.86 20.59
N ASN A 208 -4.93 8.99 20.31
CA ASN A 208 -5.52 9.26 19.01
C ASN A 208 -4.67 10.22 18.14
N ILE A 209 -3.34 10.12 18.17
CA ILE A 209 -2.53 10.96 17.25
C ILE A 209 -2.86 10.64 15.78
N PHE A 210 -3.11 9.37 15.48
CA PHE A 210 -3.45 8.96 14.14
C PHE A 210 -4.82 9.48 13.70
N GLY A 211 -5.72 9.84 14.64
CA GLY A 211 -6.97 10.57 14.34
C GLY A 211 -6.82 12.08 14.48
N SER A 212 -5.61 12.63 14.58
CA SER A 212 -5.40 14.07 14.56
C SER A 212 -5.58 14.65 13.16
N LEU A 213 -6.01 15.92 13.09
CA LEU A 213 -6.12 16.67 11.85
C LEU A 213 -4.79 16.70 11.08
N ASP A 214 -3.66 16.80 11.76
CA ASP A 214 -2.35 16.87 11.12
C ASP A 214 -2.01 15.58 10.38
N PHE A 215 -2.37 14.42 10.96
CA PHE A 215 -2.21 13.12 10.30
C PHE A 215 -3.08 12.99 9.07
N TRP A 216 -4.31 13.49 9.15
CA TRP A 216 -5.18 13.54 7.98
C TRP A 216 -4.61 14.46 6.90
N LEU A 217 -4.11 15.66 7.26
CA LEU A 217 -3.52 16.59 6.29
C LEU A 217 -2.30 15.99 5.59
N LEU A 218 -1.49 15.21 6.31
CA LEU A 218 -0.38 14.46 5.71
C LEU A 218 -0.89 13.40 4.75
N ALA A 219 -1.84 12.55 5.17
CA ALA A 219 -2.43 11.55 4.29
C ALA A 219 -3.08 12.17 3.04
N GLU A 220 -3.75 13.31 3.20
CA GLU A 220 -4.37 14.04 2.10
C GLU A 220 -3.31 14.61 1.14
N ALA A 221 -2.21 15.18 1.66
CA ALA A 221 -1.12 15.72 0.85
C ALA A 221 -0.46 14.66 -0.04
N HIS A 222 -0.43 13.41 0.43
CA HIS A 222 0.14 12.26 -0.28
C HIS A 222 -0.90 11.43 -1.04
N SER A 223 -2.19 11.81 -1.05
CA SER A 223 -3.26 11.07 -1.73
C SER A 223 -3.17 11.09 -3.27
N THR A 224 -2.37 12.01 -3.80
CA THR A 224 -2.10 12.18 -5.23
C THR A 224 -0.62 12.00 -5.57
N ASP A 225 0.11 11.25 -4.74
CA ASP A 225 1.52 10.94 -4.99
C ASP A 225 1.70 10.20 -6.34
N ASP A 226 2.88 10.38 -6.96
CA ASP A 226 3.24 9.71 -8.21
C ASP A 226 3.44 8.19 -7.98
N ASP A 227 3.84 7.80 -6.77
CA ASP A 227 3.85 6.41 -6.33
C ASP A 227 2.42 5.95 -5.97
N PRO A 228 1.84 4.99 -6.73
CA PRO A 228 0.49 4.52 -6.48
C PRO A 228 0.33 3.84 -5.11
N ASP A 229 1.38 3.24 -4.55
CA ASP A 229 1.32 2.57 -3.25
C ASP A 229 1.23 3.60 -2.12
N VAL A 230 2.00 4.68 -2.22
CA VAL A 230 1.93 5.82 -1.29
C VAL A 230 0.56 6.48 -1.39
N ALA A 231 0.10 6.80 -2.61
CA ALA A 231 -1.19 7.43 -2.84
C ALA A 231 -2.36 6.58 -2.32
N LEU A 232 -2.36 5.27 -2.59
CA LEU A 232 -3.37 4.35 -2.10
C LEU A 232 -3.32 4.24 -0.58
N SER A 233 -2.12 4.17 0.00
CA SER A 233 -1.96 4.06 1.44
C SER A 233 -2.46 5.31 2.17
N ALA A 234 -2.20 6.47 1.60
CA ALA A 234 -2.65 7.75 2.11
C ALA A 234 -4.19 7.88 2.02
N LYS A 235 -4.82 7.46 0.91
CA LYS A 235 -6.29 7.39 0.81
C LYS A 235 -6.92 6.45 1.84
N CYS A 236 -6.31 5.29 2.04
CA CYS A 236 -6.73 4.33 3.06
C CYS A 236 -6.68 4.95 4.46
N MET A 237 -5.57 5.61 4.79
CA MET A 237 -5.41 6.29 6.06
C MET A 237 -6.43 7.43 6.24
N ALA A 238 -6.60 8.29 5.22
CA ALA A 238 -7.56 9.39 5.25
C ALA A 238 -9.00 8.89 5.46
N ALA A 239 -9.40 7.81 4.79
CA ALA A 239 -10.70 7.17 4.97
C ALA A 239 -10.88 6.59 6.38
N ALA A 240 -9.84 5.95 6.92
CA ALA A 240 -9.87 5.43 8.29
C ALA A 240 -10.00 6.55 9.33
N ILE A 241 -9.21 7.63 9.20
CA ILE A 241 -9.29 8.81 10.07
C ILE A 241 -10.70 9.42 10.04
N THR A 242 -11.24 9.60 8.84
CA THR A 242 -12.59 10.17 8.64
C THR A 242 -13.67 9.39 9.40
N THR A 243 -13.50 8.06 9.47
CA THR A 243 -14.42 7.17 10.21
C THR A 243 -14.16 7.20 11.72
N TYR A 244 -12.90 7.33 12.12
CA TYR A 244 -12.47 7.15 13.51
C TYR A 244 -12.63 8.41 14.38
N VAL A 245 -12.57 9.61 13.80
CA VAL A 245 -12.70 10.87 14.55
C VAL A 245 -14.10 11.03 15.14
N GLN A 246 -14.18 11.03 16.48
CA GLN A 246 -15.43 11.16 17.23
C GLN A 246 -15.93 12.61 17.30
N GLU A 247 -15.02 13.58 17.40
CA GLU A 247 -15.35 15.00 17.49
C GLU A 247 -15.66 15.57 16.10
N ARG A 248 -16.96 15.75 15.81
CA ARG A 248 -17.45 16.29 14.55
C ARG A 248 -17.45 17.83 14.55
N ASP A 249 -16.28 18.41 14.78
CA ASP A 249 -16.10 19.86 14.74
C ASP A 249 -16.06 20.39 13.29
N GLN A 250 -15.84 21.70 13.13
CA GLN A 250 -15.72 22.32 11.80
C GLN A 250 -14.51 21.81 11.00
N ARG A 251 -13.47 21.31 11.67
CA ARG A 251 -12.29 20.75 11.01
C ARG A 251 -12.61 19.38 10.42
N TRP A 252 -13.27 18.51 11.19
CA TRP A 252 -13.78 17.23 10.69
C TRP A 252 -14.73 17.44 9.50
N PHE A 253 -15.59 18.46 9.56
CA PHE A 253 -16.49 18.78 8.46
C PHE A 253 -15.73 19.11 7.16
N HIS A 254 -14.70 19.95 7.26
CA HIS A 254 -13.81 20.28 6.13
C HIS A 254 -13.07 19.05 5.58
N ILE A 255 -12.57 18.19 6.46
CA ILE A 255 -11.92 16.91 6.11
C ILE A 255 -12.87 16.06 5.26
N VAL A 256 -14.07 15.80 5.76
CA VAL A 256 -15.05 14.91 5.11
C VAL A 256 -15.49 15.46 3.76
N MET A 257 -15.76 16.77 3.67
CA MET A 257 -16.12 17.41 2.39
C MET A 257 -15.04 17.19 1.33
N ARG A 258 -13.78 17.37 1.71
CA ARG A 258 -12.64 17.20 0.80
C ARG A 258 -12.43 15.73 0.41
N GLN A 259 -12.42 14.83 1.39
CA GLN A 259 -12.29 13.38 1.17
C GLN A 259 -13.38 12.84 0.24
N LEU A 260 -14.64 13.21 0.47
CA LEU A 260 -15.77 12.71 -0.32
C LEU A 260 -16.02 13.53 -1.59
N SER A 261 -15.34 14.67 -1.76
CA SER A 261 -15.57 15.63 -2.82
C SER A 261 -17.04 16.09 -2.92
N VAL A 262 -17.66 16.40 -1.78
CA VAL A 262 -19.06 16.84 -1.68
C VAL A 262 -19.18 18.28 -1.16
N SER A 263 -20.30 18.93 -1.46
CA SER A 263 -20.61 20.26 -0.91
C SER A 263 -21.03 20.17 0.56
N GLU A 264 -20.98 21.30 1.27
CA GLU A 264 -21.48 21.45 2.64
C GLU A 264 -22.96 21.07 2.76
N ASP A 265 -23.80 21.50 1.80
CA ASP A 265 -25.21 21.14 1.75
C ASP A 265 -25.41 19.61 1.66
N THR A 266 -24.65 18.94 0.80
CA THR A 266 -24.70 17.48 0.67
C THR A 266 -24.24 16.79 1.94
N LEU A 267 -23.18 17.29 2.58
CA LEU A 267 -22.69 16.73 3.84
C LEU A 267 -23.72 16.91 4.99
N HIS A 268 -24.41 18.04 5.05
CA HIS A 268 -25.53 18.23 5.98
C HIS A 268 -26.67 17.25 5.72
N VAL A 269 -27.00 16.97 4.45
CA VAL A 269 -27.99 15.94 4.12
C VAL A 269 -27.51 14.56 4.58
N TYR A 270 -26.24 14.21 4.41
CA TYR A 270 -25.70 12.94 4.90
C TYR A 270 -25.78 12.82 6.42
N LEU A 271 -25.41 13.87 7.15
CA LEU A 271 -25.48 13.91 8.62
C LEU A 271 -26.93 13.84 9.15
N ALA A 272 -27.91 14.31 8.37
CA ALA A 272 -29.32 14.21 8.74
C ALA A 272 -29.89 12.78 8.61
N HIS A 273 -29.17 11.85 7.98
CA HIS A 273 -29.65 10.49 7.65
C HIS A 273 -28.74 9.41 8.23
N GLY A 274 -28.78 9.25 9.55
CA GLY A 274 -28.04 8.20 10.27
C GLY A 274 -26.55 8.26 9.97
N ASP A 275 -25.99 7.12 9.56
CA ASP A 275 -24.56 6.97 9.25
C ASP A 275 -24.22 7.14 7.77
N SER A 276 -25.01 7.92 7.01
CA SER A 276 -24.80 8.10 5.57
C SER A 276 -23.42 8.65 5.21
N VAL A 277 -22.80 9.46 6.08
CA VAL A 277 -21.43 9.95 5.86
C VAL A 277 -20.42 8.81 5.84
N PHE A 278 -20.49 7.90 6.82
CA PHE A 278 -19.58 6.76 6.90
C PHE A 278 -19.83 5.77 5.76
N PHE A 279 -21.10 5.60 5.37
CA PHE A 279 -21.43 4.77 4.22
C PHE A 279 -20.90 5.35 2.91
N ALA A 280 -21.02 6.67 2.71
CA ALA A 280 -20.43 7.37 1.57
C ALA A 280 -18.89 7.23 1.56
N ASN A 281 -18.25 7.31 2.73
CA ASN A 281 -16.81 7.10 2.88
C ASN A 281 -16.39 5.67 2.52
N LEU A 282 -17.15 4.65 2.95
CA LEU A 282 -16.93 3.26 2.55
C LEU A 282 -17.04 3.08 1.03
N ILE A 283 -18.09 3.62 0.41
CA ILE A 283 -18.27 3.56 -1.04
C ILE A 283 -17.07 4.21 -1.75
N HIS A 284 -16.69 5.42 -1.32
CA HIS A 284 -15.58 6.16 -1.91
C HIS A 284 -14.24 5.39 -1.81
N ILE A 285 -13.90 4.84 -0.65
CA ILE A 285 -12.66 4.08 -0.52
C ILE A 285 -12.72 2.81 -1.37
N VAL A 286 -13.83 2.07 -1.38
CA VAL A 286 -13.97 0.87 -2.22
C VAL A 286 -13.81 1.21 -3.70
N GLU A 287 -14.37 2.32 -4.17
CA GLU A 287 -14.15 2.80 -5.55
C GLU A 287 -12.67 3.08 -5.83
N CYS A 288 -11.96 3.71 -4.89
CA CYS A 288 -10.51 3.95 -4.99
C CYS A 288 -9.68 2.66 -5.02
N LEU A 289 -10.17 1.60 -4.39
CA LEU A 289 -9.52 0.28 -4.39
C LEU A 289 -9.81 -0.53 -5.66
N THR A 290 -10.91 -0.24 -6.38
CA THR A 290 -11.37 -0.98 -7.55
C THR A 290 -10.72 -0.64 -8.93
N PRO A 291 -9.68 0.24 -9.12
CA PRO A 291 -9.17 0.53 -10.46
C PRO A 291 -8.37 -0.61 -11.10
N PRO A 292 -8.34 -0.70 -12.44
CA PRO A 292 -7.49 -1.63 -13.20
C PRO A 292 -6.03 -1.17 -13.08
N HIS A 293 -5.35 -1.57 -12.00
CA HIS A 293 -3.94 -1.26 -11.82
C HIS A 293 -3.12 -2.21 -12.70
N ASN A 294 -2.49 -1.66 -13.74
CA ASN A 294 -1.58 -2.37 -14.63
C ASN A 294 -0.33 -2.94 -13.94
N ASN A 295 -0.14 -2.70 -12.63
CA ASN A 295 1.05 -3.11 -11.89
C ASN A 295 0.67 -4.05 -10.73
N THR A 296 0.61 -5.35 -11.02
CA THR A 296 0.09 -6.40 -10.12
C THR A 296 1.01 -6.74 -8.95
N ASP A 297 2.31 -6.42 -9.02
CA ASP A 297 3.29 -6.89 -8.05
C ASP A 297 3.19 -6.18 -6.69
N HIS A 298 2.69 -4.95 -6.70
CA HIS A 298 2.60 -4.09 -5.52
C HIS A 298 1.38 -4.37 -4.63
N VAL A 299 0.28 -4.84 -5.24
CA VAL A 299 -1.02 -5.07 -4.59
C VAL A 299 -0.94 -6.08 -3.44
N LEU A 300 -0.04 -7.05 -3.51
CA LEU A 300 0.12 -8.07 -2.46
C LEU A 300 0.69 -7.48 -1.16
N SER A 301 1.47 -6.41 -1.24
CA SER A 301 2.05 -5.75 -0.06
C SER A 301 0.99 -4.98 0.75
N LEU A 302 -0.07 -4.49 0.07
CA LEU A 302 -1.10 -3.62 0.67
C LEU A 302 -2.35 -4.35 1.14
N ASP A 303 -2.49 -5.68 0.93
CA ASP A 303 -3.69 -6.45 1.33
C ASP A 303 -4.04 -6.25 2.82
N GLY A 304 -3.01 -6.20 3.68
CA GLY A 304 -3.19 -5.93 5.10
C GLY A 304 -3.79 -4.55 5.35
N LEU A 305 -3.23 -3.51 4.74
CA LEU A 305 -3.67 -2.11 4.90
C LEU A 305 -5.13 -1.94 4.49
N ILE A 306 -5.49 -2.47 3.33
CA ILE A 306 -6.83 -2.38 2.77
C ILE A 306 -7.84 -3.12 3.64
N ARG A 307 -7.47 -4.32 4.11
CA ARG A 307 -8.32 -5.10 5.00
C ARG A 307 -8.63 -4.34 6.30
N HIS A 308 -7.62 -3.73 6.92
CA HIS A 308 -7.82 -2.94 8.13
C HIS A 308 -8.65 -1.69 7.86
N THR A 309 -8.36 -0.97 6.76
CA THR A 309 -9.14 0.20 6.34
C THR A 309 -10.62 -0.14 6.18
N LEU A 310 -10.95 -1.18 5.43
CA LEU A 310 -12.33 -1.58 5.17
C LEU A 310 -13.02 -2.11 6.43
N ARG A 311 -12.29 -2.69 7.39
CA ARG A 311 -12.85 -3.10 8.69
C ARG A 311 -13.20 -1.92 9.58
N ILE A 312 -12.37 -0.88 9.57
CA ILE A 312 -12.65 0.37 10.28
C ILE A 312 -13.84 1.07 9.59
N ALA A 313 -13.77 1.23 8.27
CA ALA A 313 -14.76 1.96 7.48
C ALA A 313 -16.16 1.35 7.50
N ARG A 314 -16.32 0.05 7.78
CA ARG A 314 -17.64 -0.63 7.80
C ARG A 314 -18.39 -0.57 9.13
N ASN A 315 -17.83 0.07 10.16
CA ASN A 315 -18.42 0.08 11.50
C ASN A 315 -19.51 1.16 11.64
N PHE A 316 -20.65 0.94 10.98
CA PHE A 316 -21.79 1.86 10.98
C PHE A 316 -23.12 1.12 10.77
N ASP A 317 -24.26 1.77 11.07
CA ASP A 317 -25.59 1.24 10.79
C ASP A 317 -26.09 1.65 9.39
N VAL A 318 -26.25 0.68 8.51
CA VAL A 318 -26.69 0.90 7.12
C VAL A 318 -28.20 1.14 7.00
N VAL A 319 -29.02 0.70 7.96
CA VAL A 319 -30.50 0.66 7.82
C VAL A 319 -31.09 2.07 7.69
N GLY A 320 -30.50 3.06 8.38
CA GLY A 320 -30.94 4.46 8.36
C GLY A 320 -30.31 5.34 7.28
N THR A 321 -29.51 4.77 6.37
CA THR A 321 -28.76 5.55 5.37
C THR A 321 -29.60 5.97 4.17
N LEU A 322 -29.11 6.95 3.41
CA LEU A 322 -29.79 7.46 2.21
C LEU A 322 -29.98 6.37 1.15
N PRO A 323 -31.20 6.22 0.58
CA PRO A 323 -31.46 5.23 -0.47
C PRO A 323 -30.58 5.38 -1.70
N GLU A 324 -30.15 6.61 -2.03
CA GLU A 324 -29.22 6.86 -3.13
C GLU A 324 -27.85 6.19 -2.89
N LEU A 325 -27.31 6.28 -1.68
CA LEU A 325 -26.06 5.64 -1.31
C LEU A 325 -26.19 4.11 -1.29
N GLN A 326 -27.33 3.59 -0.82
CA GLN A 326 -27.63 2.15 -0.86
C GLN A 326 -27.61 1.63 -2.31
N ASN A 327 -28.28 2.33 -3.23
CA ASN A 327 -28.27 1.98 -4.67
C ASN A 327 -26.86 2.04 -5.28
N ARG A 328 -26.08 3.06 -4.93
CA ARG A 328 -24.69 3.20 -5.40
C ARG A 328 -23.82 2.06 -4.89
N PHE A 329 -23.96 1.70 -3.61
CA PHE A 329 -23.26 0.57 -3.03
C PHE A 329 -23.63 -0.76 -3.71
N CYS A 330 -24.92 -1.05 -3.94
CA CYS A 330 -25.33 -2.26 -4.69
C CYS A 330 -24.76 -2.30 -6.11
N THR A 331 -24.64 -1.14 -6.76
CA THR A 331 -24.03 -1.01 -8.09
C THR A 331 -22.54 -1.35 -8.04
N LEU A 332 -21.81 -0.76 -7.09
CA LEU A 332 -20.39 -1.02 -6.85
C LEU A 332 -20.13 -2.49 -6.48
N TRP A 333 -20.98 -3.05 -5.63
CA TRP A 333 -20.97 -4.47 -5.29
C TRP A 333 -21.03 -5.34 -6.54
N ASN A 334 -22.03 -5.13 -7.40
CA ASN A 334 -22.20 -5.88 -8.63
C ASN A 334 -20.99 -5.72 -9.58
N GLN A 335 -20.39 -4.54 -9.66
CA GLN A 335 -19.18 -4.31 -10.45
C GLN A 335 -18.01 -5.17 -9.95
N ILE A 336 -17.76 -5.19 -8.64
CA ILE A 336 -16.68 -5.99 -8.05
C ILE A 336 -16.96 -7.48 -8.22
N VAL A 337 -18.22 -7.91 -8.07
CA VAL A 337 -18.64 -9.29 -8.39
C VAL A 337 -18.28 -9.64 -9.84
N LEU A 338 -18.63 -8.79 -10.82
CA LEU A 338 -18.29 -9.03 -12.22
C LEU A 338 -16.77 -9.13 -12.44
N MET A 339 -15.98 -8.29 -11.77
CA MET A 339 -14.51 -8.36 -11.84
C MET A 339 -13.97 -9.71 -11.37
N THR A 340 -14.58 -10.34 -10.36
CA THR A 340 -14.13 -11.67 -9.90
C THR A 340 -14.36 -12.79 -10.92
N HIS A 341 -15.23 -12.58 -11.92
CA HIS A 341 -15.57 -13.59 -12.93
C HIS A 341 -14.96 -13.30 -14.30
N ASP A 342 -14.74 -12.03 -14.63
CA ASP A 342 -14.26 -11.66 -15.94
C ASP A 342 -12.80 -12.10 -16.12
N GLN A 343 -12.59 -12.95 -17.13
CA GLN A 343 -11.28 -13.50 -17.48
C GLN A 343 -10.33 -12.44 -18.07
N GLN A 344 -10.83 -11.23 -18.34
CA GLN A 344 -10.01 -10.09 -18.73
C GLN A 344 -9.13 -9.58 -17.57
N PHE A 345 -9.54 -9.81 -16.32
CA PHE A 345 -8.73 -9.44 -15.15
C PHE A 345 -7.72 -10.53 -14.80
N SER A 346 -6.54 -10.11 -14.35
CA SER A 346 -5.51 -10.98 -13.82
C SER A 346 -5.97 -11.72 -12.57
N GLU A 347 -5.36 -12.87 -12.28
CA GLU A 347 -5.69 -13.63 -11.06
C GLU A 347 -5.47 -12.83 -9.77
N VAL A 348 -4.48 -11.92 -9.78
CA VAL A 348 -4.21 -11.01 -8.67
C VAL A 348 -5.37 -10.04 -8.46
N GLU A 349 -5.85 -9.39 -9.52
CA GLU A 349 -7.01 -8.48 -9.46
C GLU A 349 -8.27 -9.21 -9.01
N ARG A 350 -8.52 -10.44 -9.50
CA ARG A 350 -9.67 -11.24 -9.07
C ARG A 350 -9.57 -11.66 -7.60
N ARG A 351 -8.37 -12.03 -7.13
CA ARG A 351 -8.12 -12.32 -5.72
C ARG A 351 -8.37 -11.09 -4.84
N TYR A 352 -7.99 -9.93 -5.33
CA TYR A 352 -8.17 -8.67 -4.66
C TYR A 352 -9.64 -8.25 -4.55
N ALA A 353 -10.39 -8.32 -5.66
CA ALA A 353 -11.83 -8.10 -5.69
C ALA A 353 -12.58 -9.04 -4.72
N ARG A 354 -12.17 -10.33 -4.65
CA ARG A 354 -12.66 -11.29 -3.65
C ARG A 354 -12.36 -10.83 -2.21
N GLY A 355 -11.15 -10.31 -1.97
CA GLY A 355 -10.74 -9.75 -0.69
C GLY A 355 -11.62 -8.59 -0.23
N ILE A 356 -11.92 -7.64 -1.13
CA ILE A 356 -12.83 -6.52 -0.86
C ILE A 356 -14.23 -7.05 -0.51
N LEU A 357 -14.84 -7.85 -1.39
CA LEU A 357 -16.18 -8.39 -1.20
C LEU A 357 -16.32 -9.10 0.16
N ARG A 358 -15.29 -9.86 0.54
CA ARG A 358 -15.26 -10.56 1.83
C ARG A 358 -15.36 -9.61 3.02
N VAL A 359 -14.75 -8.44 2.97
CA VAL A 359 -14.79 -7.47 4.07
C VAL A 359 -16.11 -6.70 4.07
N ILE A 360 -16.55 -6.22 2.90
CA ILE A 360 -17.75 -5.37 2.78
C ILE A 360 -19.08 -6.15 2.76
N ARG A 361 -19.07 -7.49 2.68
CA ARG A 361 -20.30 -8.30 2.69
C ARG A 361 -21.21 -8.06 3.88
N THR A 362 -20.66 -7.69 5.04
CA THR A 362 -21.48 -7.49 6.24
C THR A 362 -22.43 -6.31 6.03
N VAL A 363 -21.97 -5.26 5.34
CA VAL A 363 -22.80 -4.11 4.94
C VAL A 363 -23.88 -4.53 3.95
N TYR A 364 -23.53 -5.37 2.97
CA TYR A 364 -24.50 -5.91 2.01
C TYR A 364 -25.57 -6.77 2.71
N ILE A 365 -25.18 -7.68 3.60
CA ILE A 365 -26.10 -8.52 4.37
C ILE A 365 -27.05 -7.63 5.19
N SER A 366 -26.52 -6.67 5.94
CA SER A 366 -27.32 -5.76 6.76
C SER A 366 -28.27 -4.89 5.93
N LEU A 367 -27.87 -4.49 4.71
CA LEU A 367 -28.72 -3.71 3.81
C LEU A 367 -29.90 -4.53 3.26
N HIS A 368 -29.72 -5.84 3.10
CA HIS A 368 -30.70 -6.73 2.49
C HIS A 368 -31.42 -7.66 3.49
N ASP A 369 -31.19 -7.49 4.79
CA ASP A 369 -31.84 -8.27 5.85
C ASP A 369 -33.38 -8.16 5.75
N GLY A 370 -34.06 -9.31 5.69
CA GLY A 370 -35.51 -9.38 5.53
C GLY A 370 -36.06 -9.01 4.15
N THR A 371 -35.21 -8.83 3.13
CA THR A 371 -35.60 -8.59 1.74
C THR A 371 -35.54 -9.87 0.90
N ASP A 372 -36.15 -9.87 -0.29
CA ASP A 372 -36.00 -11.00 -1.24
C ASP A 372 -34.56 -11.16 -1.77
N SER A 373 -33.69 -10.18 -1.51
CA SER A 373 -32.26 -10.18 -1.86
C SER A 373 -31.37 -10.60 -0.68
N GLU A 374 -31.95 -11.05 0.43
CA GLU A 374 -31.19 -11.52 1.59
C GLU A 374 -30.31 -12.73 1.19
N PRO A 375 -29.00 -12.68 1.47
CA PRO A 375 -28.09 -13.75 1.09
C PRO A 375 -28.33 -15.03 1.90
N ILE A 376 -28.67 -16.13 1.22
CA ILE A 376 -29.00 -17.42 1.85
C ILE A 376 -27.73 -18.20 2.26
N ALA A 377 -26.61 -18.00 1.54
CA ALA A 377 -25.40 -18.78 1.72
C ALA A 377 -24.63 -18.45 3.00
N PHE A 378 -24.75 -17.22 3.52
CA PHE A 378 -24.00 -16.75 4.69
C PHE A 378 -24.87 -15.82 5.53
N SER A 379 -24.78 -15.95 6.85
CA SER A 379 -25.43 -15.05 7.79
C SER A 379 -24.48 -13.89 8.17
N ALA A 380 -25.04 -12.85 8.79
CA ALA A 380 -24.27 -11.76 9.38
C ALA A 380 -23.25 -12.24 10.45
N SER A 381 -23.45 -13.44 11.02
CA SER A 381 -22.54 -14.02 12.02
C SER A 381 -21.29 -14.70 11.42
N THR A 382 -21.22 -14.91 10.10
CA THR A 382 -20.03 -15.50 9.47
C THR A 382 -18.86 -14.50 9.56
N GLN A 383 -17.83 -14.84 10.33
CA GLN A 383 -16.68 -13.95 10.55
C GLN A 383 -15.86 -13.73 9.28
N SER A 384 -15.20 -12.58 9.14
CA SER A 384 -14.42 -12.24 7.92
C SER A 384 -13.28 -13.21 7.60
N LEU A 385 -12.80 -13.95 8.60
CA LEU A 385 -11.69 -14.90 8.50
C LEU A 385 -12.15 -16.36 8.40
N ASP A 386 -13.46 -16.63 8.38
CA ASP A 386 -14.00 -17.99 8.30
C ASP A 386 -13.43 -18.73 7.06
N PRO A 387 -12.82 -19.92 7.22
CA PRO A 387 -12.30 -20.75 6.13
C PRO A 387 -13.28 -20.93 4.96
N VAL A 388 -14.59 -20.96 5.23
CA VAL A 388 -15.61 -21.09 4.19
C VAL A 388 -15.53 -19.97 3.15
N LEU A 389 -15.00 -18.81 3.51
CA LEU A 389 -14.91 -17.65 2.62
C LEU A 389 -13.67 -17.65 1.75
N TRP A 390 -12.77 -18.61 1.94
CA TRP A 390 -11.54 -18.76 1.17
C TRP A 390 -11.67 -19.85 0.12
N ASP A 391 -12.67 -20.72 0.25
CA ASP A 391 -13.03 -21.67 -0.78
C ASP A 391 -13.61 -20.91 -1.97
N GLU A 392 -12.97 -21.02 -3.13
CA GLU A 392 -13.43 -20.39 -4.37
C GLU A 392 -14.86 -20.80 -4.68
N SER A 393 -15.23 -22.04 -4.40
CA SER A 393 -16.58 -22.52 -4.62
C SER A 393 -17.59 -21.81 -3.72
N SER A 394 -17.22 -21.49 -2.47
CA SER A 394 -18.09 -20.82 -1.51
C SER A 394 -18.26 -19.33 -1.82
N ILE A 395 -17.21 -18.67 -2.31
CA ILE A 395 -17.35 -17.34 -2.90
C ILE A 395 -18.25 -17.43 -4.13
N LEU A 396 -18.04 -18.38 -5.04
CA LEU A 396 -18.91 -18.58 -6.21
C LEU A 396 -20.37 -18.89 -5.83
N PHE A 397 -20.63 -19.57 -4.69
CA PHE A 397 -21.98 -19.78 -4.15
C PHE A 397 -22.57 -18.51 -3.55
N ALA A 398 -21.77 -17.66 -2.89
CA ALA A 398 -22.18 -16.29 -2.56
C ALA A 398 -22.53 -15.53 -3.84
N LEU A 399 -21.67 -15.58 -4.86
CA LEU A 399 -21.80 -14.85 -6.12
C LEU A 399 -22.89 -15.41 -7.05
N SER A 400 -23.57 -16.51 -6.68
CA SER A 400 -24.82 -16.93 -7.33
C SER A 400 -26.01 -16.01 -7.01
N TRP A 401 -25.77 -14.92 -6.26
CA TRP A 401 -26.74 -13.84 -6.12
C TRP A 401 -27.19 -13.33 -7.50
N PRO A 402 -28.51 -13.19 -7.72
CA PRO A 402 -28.99 -12.52 -8.92
C PRO A 402 -28.38 -11.13 -8.92
N ILE A 403 -27.64 -10.77 -9.99
CA ILE A 403 -27.27 -9.38 -10.28
C ILE A 403 -28.52 -8.55 -9.99
N ILE A 404 -28.46 -7.73 -8.93
CA ILE A 404 -29.66 -7.07 -8.44
C ILE A 404 -30.14 -6.13 -9.55
N THR A 405 -31.28 -6.47 -10.15
CA THR A 405 -31.99 -5.60 -11.09
C THR A 405 -33.05 -4.74 -10.40
N HIS A 406 -33.20 -4.87 -9.07
CA HIS A 406 -34.26 -4.22 -8.30
C HIS A 406 -33.74 -3.26 -7.23
N LEU A 407 -34.37 -2.08 -7.12
CA LEU A 407 -34.10 -1.11 -6.07
C LEU A 407 -34.53 -1.65 -4.69
N PRO A 408 -33.75 -1.42 -3.61
CA PRO A 408 -34.04 -1.83 -2.24
C PRO A 408 -35.31 -1.19 -1.62
N SER A 409 -35.99 -0.29 -2.33
CA SER A 409 -37.15 0.45 -1.81
C SER A 409 -38.47 -0.35 -1.72
N ARG A 410 -38.45 -1.68 -1.79
CA ARG A 410 -39.68 -2.49 -1.76
C ARG A 410 -39.66 -3.49 -0.60
N THR A 411 -39.89 -2.99 0.60
CA THR A 411 -40.12 -3.82 1.79
C THR A 411 -41.36 -4.69 1.64
N ARG A 412 -41.23 -5.98 1.99
CA ARG A 412 -42.26 -7.03 1.90
C ARG A 412 -43.52 -6.77 2.75
N SER A 413 -43.45 -5.81 3.68
CA SER A 413 -44.47 -5.52 4.69
C SER A 413 -45.59 -4.55 4.26
N GLN A 414 -45.62 -4.08 3.00
CA GLN A 414 -46.74 -3.29 2.45
C GLN A 414 -47.65 -4.08 1.49
N ILE A 415 -47.86 -5.38 1.71
CA ILE A 415 -48.97 -6.09 1.07
C ILE A 415 -50.23 -5.90 1.94
N PHE A 416 -50.83 -4.70 1.85
CA PHE A 416 -52.26 -4.53 2.07
C PHE A 416 -52.98 -4.73 0.73
N PRO A 417 -54.15 -5.39 0.69
CA PRO A 417 -54.88 -5.62 -0.56
C PRO A 417 -55.52 -4.29 -0.99
N MET A 418 -54.80 -3.50 -1.79
CA MET A 418 -55.34 -2.27 -2.34
C MET A 418 -56.18 -2.61 -3.57
N TRP A 419 -57.49 -2.42 -3.41
CA TRP A 419 -58.49 -2.52 -4.46
C TRP A 419 -58.15 -1.59 -5.62
N VAL A 420 -58.19 -2.15 -6.83
CA VAL A 420 -58.08 -1.44 -8.10
C VAL A 420 -59.22 -0.42 -8.20
N THR A 421 -58.89 0.88 -8.19
CA THR A 421 -59.75 1.90 -8.77
C THR A 421 -59.04 2.59 -9.93
N ARG A 422 -59.65 2.40 -11.10
CA ARG A 422 -59.25 2.86 -12.41
C ARG A 422 -59.56 4.37 -12.50
N SER A 423 -58.53 5.22 -12.62
CA SER A 423 -58.72 6.64 -12.95
C SER A 423 -58.11 6.97 -14.31
N ARG A 424 -58.89 7.71 -15.09
CA ARG A 424 -58.67 8.10 -16.49
C ARG A 424 -57.62 9.20 -16.58
N TYR A 425 -56.63 9.03 -17.46
CA TYR A 425 -55.83 10.14 -17.96
C TYR A 425 -56.70 11.03 -18.87
N GLN A 426 -56.84 12.30 -18.51
CA GLN A 426 -57.21 13.38 -19.43
C GLN A 426 -55.94 14.13 -19.84
N ALA A 427 -55.84 14.40 -21.14
CA ALA A 427 -54.77 15.14 -21.77
C ALA A 427 -54.84 16.64 -21.41
N ILE A 428 -53.67 17.26 -21.18
CA ILE A 428 -53.50 18.71 -21.08
C ILE A 428 -52.91 19.21 -22.41
N PRO A 429 -53.43 20.28 -23.03
CA PRO A 429 -52.90 20.83 -24.26
C PRO A 429 -51.77 21.85 -24.02
N ASN A 430 -50.93 21.96 -25.05
CA ASN A 430 -49.80 22.88 -25.22
C ASN A 430 -50.11 24.33 -24.82
N LEU A 431 -49.21 24.94 -24.03
CA LEU A 431 -49.09 26.38 -23.87
C LEU A 431 -47.81 26.88 -24.54
N SER A 432 -48.05 27.76 -25.51
CA SER A 432 -47.08 28.51 -26.29
C SER A 432 -46.41 29.62 -25.46
N CYS A 433 -45.12 29.82 -25.71
CA CYS A 433 -44.27 30.83 -25.10
C CYS A 433 -44.41 32.17 -25.86
N PRO A 434 -44.57 33.34 -25.22
CA PRO A 434 -44.48 34.62 -25.90
C PRO A 434 -43.04 35.13 -25.93
N ARG A 435 -42.57 35.51 -27.12
CA ARG A 435 -41.39 36.34 -27.32
C ARG A 435 -41.66 37.77 -26.80
N SER A 436 -40.71 38.33 -26.07
CA SER A 436 -40.58 39.79 -25.92
C SER A 436 -39.12 40.22 -26.08
N ARG A 437 -38.95 41.08 -27.08
CA ARG A 437 -37.94 42.12 -27.40
C ARG A 437 -36.59 42.11 -26.71
#